data_AF-A0A8H3QLF9-F1
#
_entry.id   AF-A0A8H3QLF9-F1
#
_cell.length_a   1.000
_cell.length_b   1.000
_cell.length_c   1.000
_cell.angle_alpha   90.00
_cell.angle_beta   90.00
_cell.angle_gamma   90.00
#
_symmetry.space_group_name_H-M   'P 1'
#
loop_
_entity.id
_entity.type
_entity.pdbx_description
1 polymer ?
#
loop_
_entity_poly.entity_id
_entity_poly.type
_entity_poly.pdbx_seq_one_letter_code
_entity_poly.pdbx_strand_id
1 'polypeptide(L)'
;METVRKGSTSVANNGISDGWNIPDAMHDIFVCLSKEAHFEETKVRQLQVAGMLHMGLKLQVLRMSSPKGYVTILKREKLLDVPTTVERIKDLIRVLANVWRMKKMIMECVETVKTRTHDQTDFLREIMGTDTPPITIVVPWSIDTK
;
A
#
# COMPACT_ATOMS: atom_id res chain seq x y z
N MET A 1 -12.53 10.14 15.35
CA MET A 1 -11.42 10.60 14.50
C MET A 1 -10.21 10.64 15.40
N GLU A 2 -9.51 9.51 15.53
CA GLU A 2 -8.34 9.40 16.42
C GLU A 2 -7.09 9.51 15.56
N THR A 3 -6.39 10.62 15.73
CA THR A 3 -5.02 10.83 15.29
C THR A 3 -4.11 10.03 16.21
N VAL A 4 -3.47 8.98 15.70
CA VAL A 4 -2.39 8.32 16.43
C VAL A 4 -1.17 9.23 16.35
N ARG A 5 -1.05 10.14 17.33
CA ARG A 5 0.21 10.78 17.68
C ARG A 5 1.06 9.75 18.42
N LYS A 6 2.32 9.59 18.02
CA LYS A 6 3.31 8.80 18.75
C LYS A 6 3.64 9.55 20.05
N GLY A 7 2.87 9.28 21.10
CA GLY A 7 3.09 9.76 22.45
C GLY A 7 3.49 8.58 23.33
N SER A 8 4.71 8.61 23.86
CA SER A 8 5.18 7.67 24.85
C SER A 8 4.37 7.82 26.14
N THR A 9 3.53 6.83 26.47
CA THR A 9 3.03 6.61 27.83
C THR A 9 3.20 5.13 28.20
N SER A 10 4.03 4.91 29.21
CA SER A 10 4.30 3.63 29.84
C SER A 10 3.13 3.22 30.74
N VAL A 11 2.48 2.08 30.46
CA VAL A 11 2.08 1.08 31.47
C VAL A 11 2.11 -0.30 30.80
N ALA A 12 2.89 -1.20 31.38
CA ALA A 12 3.11 -2.57 30.93
C ALA A 12 1.84 -3.42 30.98
N ASN A 13 1.64 -4.23 29.94
CA ASN A 13 1.03 -5.56 30.07
C ASN A 13 1.84 -6.50 29.17
N ASN A 14 2.78 -7.17 29.83
CA ASN A 14 3.52 -8.39 29.50
C ASN A 14 3.71 -8.72 28.02
N GLY A 15 4.96 -8.55 27.58
CA GLY A 15 5.41 -8.87 26.24
C GLY A 15 5.13 -10.31 25.81
N ILE A 16 4.72 -10.43 24.55
CA ILE A 16 5.14 -11.56 23.73
C ILE A 16 6.60 -11.25 23.40
N SER A 17 7.51 -11.96 24.05
CA SER A 17 8.89 -11.56 24.33
C SER A 17 9.84 -11.45 23.13
N ASP A 18 9.39 -11.60 21.88
CA ASP A 18 10.16 -11.33 20.65
C ASP A 18 9.23 -11.01 19.45
N GLY A 19 8.02 -10.50 19.70
CA GLY A 19 6.89 -10.60 18.77
C GLY A 19 6.59 -9.34 17.95
N TRP A 20 6.68 -9.45 16.63
CA TRP A 20 6.22 -8.47 15.66
C TRP A 20 4.73 -8.12 15.86
N ASN A 21 4.38 -6.85 16.14
CA ASN A 21 2.98 -6.45 16.29
C ASN A 21 2.29 -6.31 14.91
N ILE A 22 1.02 -6.74 14.77
CA ILE A 22 0.28 -6.61 13.50
C ILE A 22 0.33 -5.19 12.90
N PRO A 23 0.18 -4.09 13.67
CA PRO A 23 0.33 -2.74 13.14
C PRO A 23 1.68 -2.50 12.44
N ASP A 24 2.77 -2.96 13.06
CA ASP A 24 4.11 -2.84 12.51
C ASP A 24 4.23 -3.69 11.23
N ALA A 25 3.55 -4.85 11.18
CA ALA A 25 3.60 -5.76 10.01
C ALA A 25 2.89 -5.14 8.83
N MET A 26 1.72 -4.59 9.10
CA MET A 26 0.92 -3.89 8.10
C MET A 26 1.68 -2.68 7.58
N HIS A 27 2.41 -1.97 8.45
CA HIS A 27 3.23 -0.84 8.04
C HIS A 27 4.36 -1.27 7.11
N ASP A 28 5.10 -2.31 7.46
CA ASP A 28 6.23 -2.76 6.63
C ASP A 28 5.76 -3.33 5.29
N ILE A 29 4.64 -4.08 5.28
CA ILE A 29 3.97 -4.51 4.04
C ILE A 29 3.57 -3.28 3.22
N PHE A 30 2.99 -2.25 3.84
CA PHE A 30 2.61 -1.02 3.14
C PHE A 30 3.82 -0.33 2.50
N VAL A 31 4.94 -0.25 3.21
CA VAL A 31 6.19 0.33 2.69
C VAL A 31 6.72 -0.51 1.53
N CYS A 32 6.70 -1.84 1.63
CA CYS A 32 7.10 -2.73 0.54
C CYS A 32 6.22 -2.55 -0.71
N LEU A 33 4.90 -2.49 -0.55
CA LEU A 33 3.99 -2.25 -1.67
C LEU A 33 4.18 -0.85 -2.28
N SER A 34 4.52 0.14 -1.46
CA SER A 34 4.83 1.49 -1.94
C SER A 34 6.10 1.50 -2.79
N LYS A 35 7.11 0.70 -2.44
CA LYS A 35 8.33 0.51 -3.26
C LYS A 35 8.01 -0.14 -4.60
N GLU A 36 7.17 -1.19 -4.61
CA GLU A 36 6.72 -1.84 -5.85
C GLU A 36 5.89 -0.90 -6.73
N ALA A 37 5.15 0.03 -6.12
CA ALA A 37 4.43 1.10 -6.80
C ALA A 37 5.32 2.32 -7.14
N HIS A 38 6.65 2.21 -6.99
CA HIS A 38 7.63 3.28 -7.23
C HIS A 38 7.35 4.61 -6.50
N PHE A 39 6.68 4.54 -5.35
CA PHE A 39 6.23 5.69 -4.57
C PHE A 39 5.38 6.70 -5.38
N GLU A 40 4.74 6.25 -6.47
CA GLU A 40 3.84 7.10 -7.26
C GLU A 40 2.66 7.54 -6.38
N GLU A 41 2.52 8.85 -6.13
CA GLU A 41 1.56 9.38 -5.15
C GLU A 41 0.13 8.88 -5.41
N THR A 42 -0.28 8.85 -6.67
CA THR A 42 -1.61 8.37 -7.09
C THR A 42 -1.85 6.92 -6.68
N LYS A 43 -0.84 6.05 -6.86
CA LYS A 43 -0.92 4.62 -6.50
C LYS A 43 -0.81 4.43 -5.00
N VAL A 44 0.17 5.06 -4.35
CA VAL A 44 0.37 4.98 -2.89
C VAL A 44 -0.89 5.42 -2.13
N ARG A 45 -1.62 6.42 -2.66
CA ARG A 45 -2.90 6.86 -2.07
C ARG A 45 -4.02 5.82 -2.20
N GLN A 46 -3.97 4.98 -3.23
CA GLN A 46 -4.92 3.90 -3.46
C GLN A 46 -4.54 2.61 -2.73
N LEU A 47 -3.26 2.45 -2.35
CA LEU A 47 -2.79 1.29 -1.59
C LEU A 47 -3.51 1.15 -0.25
N GLN A 48 -3.93 -0.08 0.02
CA GLN A 48 -4.58 -0.45 1.26
C GLN A 48 -4.08 -1.82 1.71
N VAL A 49 -3.61 -1.88 2.95
CA VAL A 49 -3.23 -3.14 3.57
C VAL A 49 -4.32 -3.55 4.54
N ALA A 50 -4.88 -4.74 4.33
CA ALA A 50 -5.86 -5.31 5.23
C ALA A 50 -5.18 -6.25 6.23
N GLY A 51 -5.61 -6.18 7.48
CA GLY A 51 -5.17 -7.06 8.56
C GLY A 51 -6.37 -7.64 9.29
N MET A 52 -6.16 -8.72 10.03
CA MET A 52 -7.21 -9.40 10.75
C MET A 52 -6.70 -9.85 12.11
N LEU A 53 -7.44 -9.48 13.15
CA LEU A 53 -7.24 -9.94 14.51
C LEU A 53 -8.36 -10.91 14.85
N HIS A 54 -8.00 -12.08 15.36
CA HIS A 54 -8.96 -13.04 15.89
C HIS A 54 -8.59 -13.37 17.34
N MET A 55 -9.58 -13.39 18.22
CA MET A 55 -9.41 -13.74 19.64
C MET A 55 -10.61 -14.60 20.05
N GLY A 56 -10.41 -15.92 20.11
CA GLY A 56 -11.50 -16.87 20.30
C GLY A 56 -12.56 -16.73 19.20
N LEU A 57 -13.81 -16.46 19.60
CA LEU A 57 -14.93 -16.21 18.69
C LEU A 57 -15.11 -14.72 18.34
N LYS A 58 -14.07 -13.90 18.49
CA LYS A 58 -14.12 -12.49 18.12
C LYS A 58 -13.21 -12.21 16.95
N LEU A 59 -13.71 -11.43 15.99
CA LEU A 59 -13.01 -11.03 14.78
C LEU A 59 -12.97 -9.51 14.68
N GLN A 60 -11.81 -8.94 14.40
CA GLN A 60 -11.66 -7.53 14.09
C GLN A 60 -10.81 -7.36 12.84
N VAL A 61 -11.37 -6.69 11.85
CA VAL A 61 -10.64 -6.31 10.64
C VAL A 61 -9.89 -5.00 10.91
N LEU A 62 -8.67 -4.92 10.41
CA LEU A 62 -7.80 -3.76 10.42
C LEU A 62 -7.57 -3.30 8.98
N ARG A 63 -7.50 -1.98 8.78
CA ARG A 63 -7.22 -1.37 7.48
C ARG A 63 -6.15 -0.30 7.63
N MET A 64 -5.08 -0.41 6.87
CA MET A 64 -4.03 0.60 6.79
C MET A 64 -4.05 1.26 5.40
N SER A 65 -3.96 2.58 5.36
CA SER A 65 -3.95 3.38 4.12
C SER A 65 -3.20 4.70 4.31
N SER A 66 -2.74 5.33 3.23
CA SER A 66 -2.06 6.62 3.26
C SER A 66 -2.77 7.67 2.38
N PRO A 67 -3.72 8.45 2.91
CA PRO A 67 -4.53 9.36 2.09
C PRO A 67 -3.75 10.51 1.44
N LYS A 68 -2.57 10.87 1.97
CA LYS A 68 -1.71 11.94 1.44
C LYS A 68 -0.28 11.47 1.15
N GLY A 69 0.03 10.17 1.20
CA GLY A 69 1.40 9.65 1.02
C GLY A 69 2.31 9.81 2.24
N TYR A 70 2.19 10.89 3.01
CA TYR A 70 3.11 11.20 4.12
C TYR A 70 2.84 10.45 5.43
N VAL A 71 1.59 10.01 5.66
CA VAL A 71 1.17 9.39 6.92
C VAL A 71 0.35 8.13 6.66
N THR A 72 0.73 7.04 7.31
CA THR A 72 -0.03 5.80 7.32
C THR A 72 -1.05 5.83 8.46
N ILE A 73 -2.31 5.55 8.13
CA ILE A 73 -3.41 5.54 9.10
C ILE A 73 -3.88 4.10 9.26
N LEU A 74 -3.82 3.59 10.49
CA LEU A 74 -4.43 2.32 10.86
C LEU A 74 -5.83 2.55 11.42
N LYS A 75 -6.84 2.06 10.71
CA LYS A 75 -8.24 2.05 11.15
C LYS A 75 -8.60 0.65 11.63
N ARG A 76 -9.18 0.57 12.83
CA ARG A 76 -9.75 -0.67 13.37
C ARG A 76 -11.26 -0.68 13.12
N GLU A 77 -11.76 -1.75 12.54
CA GLU A 77 -13.20 -1.92 12.35
C GLU A 77 -13.87 -2.42 13.64
N LYS A 78 -15.20 -2.49 13.61
CA LYS A 78 -15.98 -2.96 14.76
C LYS A 78 -15.60 -4.42 15.05
N LEU A 79 -15.40 -4.74 16.33
CA LEU A 79 -15.24 -6.11 16.80
C LEU A 79 -16.55 -6.88 16.58
N LEU A 80 -16.46 -8.02 15.90
CA LEU A 80 -17.58 -8.89 15.58
C LEU A 80 -17.46 -10.18 16.37
N ASP A 81 -18.57 -10.65 16.93
CA ASP A 81 -18.64 -11.99 17.49
C ASP A 81 -19.05 -12.98 16.39
N VAL A 82 -18.27 -14.04 16.23
CA VAL A 82 -18.55 -15.18 15.38
C VAL A 82 -19.59 -16.04 16.08
N PRO A 83 -20.82 -16.13 15.57
CA PRO A 83 -21.87 -16.90 16.22
C PRO A 83 -21.59 -18.40 16.08
N THR A 84 -21.89 -19.13 17.15
CA THR A 84 -21.84 -20.60 17.20
C THR A 84 -23.21 -21.25 17.07
N THR A 85 -24.28 -20.45 17.15
CA THR A 85 -25.68 -20.91 17.07
C THR A 85 -26.37 -20.36 15.83
N VAL A 86 -27.29 -21.15 15.26
CA VAL A 86 -28.01 -20.83 14.01
C VAL A 86 -28.96 -19.64 14.19
N GLU A 87 -29.45 -19.40 15.40
CA GLU A 87 -30.32 -18.27 15.75
C GLU A 87 -29.71 -16.91 15.41
N ARG A 88 -28.37 -16.83 15.38
CA ARG A 88 -27.60 -15.60 15.12
C ARG A 88 -27.10 -15.50 13.69
N ILE A 89 -27.81 -16.08 12.72
CA ILE A 89 -27.41 -16.09 11.30
C ILE A 89 -27.13 -14.70 10.72
N LYS A 90 -27.83 -13.65 11.18
CA LYS A 90 -27.58 -12.26 10.77
C LYS A 90 -26.16 -11.80 11.14
N ASP A 91 -25.66 -12.21 12.30
CA ASP A 91 -24.30 -11.89 12.72
C ASP A 91 -23.28 -12.68 11.92
N LEU A 92 -23.59 -13.94 11.57
CA LEU A 92 -22.75 -14.75 10.69
C LEU A 92 -22.59 -14.08 9.31
N ILE A 93 -23.70 -13.63 8.71
CA ILE A 93 -23.68 -12.91 7.42
C ILE A 93 -22.83 -11.65 7.52
N ARG A 94 -22.88 -10.91 8.64
CA ARG A 94 -22.02 -9.73 8.86
C ARG A 94 -20.55 -10.12 8.93
N VAL A 95 -20.20 -11.19 9.64
CA VAL A 95 -18.81 -11.68 9.71
C VAL A 95 -18.32 -12.03 8.30
N LEU A 96 -19.09 -12.83 7.56
CA LEU A 96 -18.76 -13.23 6.19
C LEU A 96 -18.62 -12.03 5.25
N ALA A 97 -19.51 -11.04 5.36
CA ALA A 97 -19.44 -9.82 4.57
C ALA A 97 -18.15 -9.02 4.84
N ASN A 98 -17.67 -8.98 6.08
CA ASN A 98 -16.42 -8.30 6.41
C ASN A 98 -15.19 -9.06 5.90
N VAL A 99 -15.18 -10.40 5.99
CA VAL A 99 -14.14 -11.24 5.38
C VAL A 99 -14.11 -11.05 3.86
N TRP A 100 -15.28 -11.00 3.22
CA TRP A 100 -15.37 -10.72 1.78
C TRP A 100 -14.82 -9.33 1.42
N ARG A 101 -15.20 -8.29 2.18
CA ARG A 101 -14.67 -6.93 1.99
C ARG A 101 -13.15 -6.89 2.16
N MET A 102 -12.62 -7.59 3.16
CA MET A 102 -11.17 -7.73 3.33
C MET A 102 -10.51 -8.37 2.11
N LYS A 103 -11.06 -9.47 1.59
CA LYS A 103 -10.56 -10.09 0.36
C LYS A 103 -10.60 -9.11 -0.82
N LYS A 104 -11.67 -8.33 -0.95
CA LYS A 104 -11.79 -7.31 -1.98
C LYS A 104 -10.70 -6.23 -1.86
N MET A 105 -10.42 -5.75 -0.64
CA MET A 105 -9.33 -4.77 -0.41
C MET A 105 -7.97 -5.32 -0.85
N ILE A 106 -7.69 -6.60 -0.56
CA ILE A 106 -6.44 -7.25 -1.00
C ILE A 106 -6.38 -7.31 -2.53
N MET A 107 -7.47 -7.67 -3.19
CA MET A 107 -7.54 -7.71 -4.66
C MET A 107 -7.30 -6.33 -5.29
N GLU A 108 -7.97 -5.29 -4.78
CA GLU A 108 -7.79 -3.91 -5.22
C GLU A 108 -6.33 -3.47 -5.04
N CYS A 109 -5.71 -3.79 -3.90
CA CYS A 109 -4.30 -3.49 -3.66
C CYS A 109 -3.37 -4.16 -4.67
N VAL A 110 -3.61 -5.43 -4.99
CA VAL A 110 -2.82 -6.17 -5.98
C VAL A 110 -2.97 -5.55 -7.37
N GLU A 111 -4.18 -5.11 -7.73
CA GLU A 111 -4.45 -4.43 -9.01
C GLU A 111 -3.74 -3.09 -9.10
N THR A 112 -3.78 -2.27 -8.04
CA THR A 112 -3.06 -0.99 -7.98
C THR A 112 -1.55 -1.15 -8.18
N VAL A 113 -0.95 -2.21 -7.64
CA VAL A 113 0.48 -2.49 -7.84
C VAL A 113 0.76 -3.06 -9.23
N LYS A 114 -0.12 -3.92 -9.76
CA LYS A 114 0.06 -4.59 -11.07
C LYS A 114 -0.19 -3.70 -12.26
N THR A 115 -1.03 -2.68 -12.12
CA THR A 115 -1.25 -1.66 -13.15
C THR A 115 0.06 -0.88 -13.31
N ARG A 116 0.98 -1.47 -14.07
CA ARG A 116 2.13 -0.77 -14.60
C ARG A 116 1.56 0.42 -15.34
N THR A 117 1.97 1.60 -14.89
CA THR A 117 1.90 2.78 -15.75
C THR A 117 2.75 2.35 -16.92
N HIS A 118 2.12 2.09 -18.07
CA HIS A 118 2.83 2.09 -19.33
C HIS A 118 3.28 3.53 -19.46
N ASP A 119 4.44 3.82 -18.84
CA ASP A 119 4.94 5.16 -18.74
C ASP A 119 5.05 5.61 -20.19
N GLN A 120 4.40 6.72 -20.52
CA GLN A 120 4.38 7.21 -21.89
C GLN A 120 5.83 7.40 -22.40
N THR A 121 6.77 7.57 -21.47
CA THR A 121 8.22 7.59 -21.66
C THR A 121 8.83 6.26 -22.12
N ASP A 122 8.33 5.10 -21.70
CA ASP A 122 8.84 3.78 -22.13
C ASP A 122 8.43 3.49 -23.58
N PHE A 123 7.19 3.85 -23.93
CA PHE A 123 6.72 3.82 -25.33
C PHE A 123 7.47 4.83 -26.19
N LEU A 124 7.66 6.05 -25.70
CA LEU A 124 8.43 7.07 -26.41
C LEU A 124 9.89 6.66 -26.54
N ARG A 125 10.50 5.95 -25.57
CA ARG A 125 11.86 5.38 -25.70
C ARG A 125 11.92 4.20 -26.65
N GLU A 126 10.87 3.38 -26.70
CA GLU A 126 10.76 2.24 -27.62
C GLU A 126 10.55 2.70 -29.08
N ILE A 127 9.80 3.78 -29.30
CA ILE A 127 9.60 4.39 -30.62
C ILE A 127 10.78 5.29 -31.03
N MET A 128 11.31 6.10 -30.11
CA MET A 128 12.45 6.98 -30.37
C MET A 128 13.77 6.25 -30.10
N GLY A 129 13.93 5.02 -30.64
CA GLY A 129 15.17 4.25 -30.54
C GLY A 129 16.40 5.15 -30.60
N THR A 130 17.36 4.92 -29.70
CA THR A 130 18.49 5.81 -29.40
C THR A 130 19.27 6.24 -30.65
N ASP A 131 18.81 7.31 -31.30
CA ASP A 131 19.54 8.01 -32.34
C ASP A 131 20.13 9.26 -31.71
N THR A 132 21.33 9.10 -31.16
CA THR A 132 22.26 10.21 -31.00
C THR A 132 22.34 10.97 -32.33
N PRO A 133 22.04 12.28 -32.39
CA PRO A 133 22.28 13.04 -33.60
C PRO A 133 23.79 13.07 -33.87
N PRO A 134 24.26 12.98 -35.13
CA PRO A 134 25.67 13.19 -35.42
C PRO A 134 26.05 14.59 -34.93
N ILE A 135 27.04 14.65 -34.05
CA ILE A 135 27.63 15.92 -33.60
C ILE A 135 28.32 16.54 -34.82
N THR A 136 27.64 17.43 -35.52
CA THR A 136 28.26 18.27 -36.54
C THR A 136 29.05 19.36 -35.81
N ILE A 137 30.33 19.10 -35.55
CA ILE A 137 31.25 20.14 -35.10
C ILE A 137 31.50 21.08 -36.28
N VAL A 138 30.81 22.22 -36.30
CA VAL A 138 31.14 23.31 -37.23
C VAL A 138 32.37 24.01 -36.66
N VAL A 139 33.53 23.76 -37.27
CA VAL A 139 34.78 24.45 -36.93
C VAL A 139 34.74 25.85 -37.58
N PRO A 140 34.78 26.95 -36.83
CA PRO A 140 34.50 28.29 -37.39
C PRO A 140 35.63 28.91 -38.22
N TRP A 141 36.73 28.20 -38.48
CA TRP A 141 37.93 28.81 -39.05
C TRP A 141 38.56 27.91 -40.12
N SER A 142 38.03 27.97 -41.34
CA SER A 142 38.82 27.63 -42.53
C SER A 142 39.61 28.90 -42.89
N ILE A 143 40.85 29.01 -42.43
CA ILE A 143 41.77 30.02 -42.93
C ILE A 143 42.32 29.50 -44.27
N ASP A 144 41.90 30.17 -45.34
CA ASP A 144 42.51 30.11 -46.66
C ASP A 144 44.03 30.18 -46.57
N THR A 145 44.71 29.32 -47.32
CA THR A 145 46.09 29.61 -47.72
C THR A 145 46.21 29.40 -49.23
N LYS A 146 46.73 30.46 -49.86
CA LYS A 146 46.90 30.70 -51.30
C LYS A 146 47.54 29.57 -52.10
#